data_AF-A0A7C6F128-F1
#
_entry.id   AF-A0A7C6F128-F1
#
_cell.length_a   1.000
_cell.length_b   1.000
_cell.length_c   1.000
_cell.angle_alpha   90.00
_cell.angle_beta   90.00
_cell.angle_gamma   90.00
#
_symmetry.space_group_name_H-M   'P 1'
#
loop_
_entity.id
_entity.type
_entity.pdbx_description
1 polymer ?
#
loop_
_entity_poly.entity_id
_entity_poly.type
_entity_poly.pdbx_seq_one_letter_code
_entity_poly.pdbx_strand_id
1 'polypeptide(L)'
;MNDAVTWGLLGAVLVLLIIATVVVQLLRRGRREIINSEIMESFSGRLRAWWLLFAGLAGAIVLGKTATVVFFGLISFWALREFITLTPTRPSDHRALFWVFVLCAPAQYILVGYAQYDLFAIIIPVYALLFLHTRIAFSNDPVRFLERTAKIQMGLLICVYCLSYAPALLTTLDLKNDAYNLRLLFFLVFMTQLSDALQFAWSQLPSRHVIVPNINPTRTWEGLLGGSASVTLVGAMLWWATP
;
A
#
# COMPACT_ATOMS: atom_id res chain seq x y z
N MET A 1 19.21 -10.17 -14.28
CA MET A 1 17.85 -10.76 -14.41
C MET A 1 17.76 -12.24 -14.03
N ASN A 2 18.87 -12.97 -13.78
CA ASN A 2 18.87 -14.41 -13.43
C ASN A 2 19.32 -14.68 -11.99
N ASP A 3 18.75 -13.96 -11.04
CA ASP A 3 19.08 -14.18 -9.62
C ASP A 3 18.12 -15.22 -9.05
N ALA A 4 18.61 -16.46 -8.88
CA ALA A 4 17.83 -17.57 -8.31
C ALA A 4 17.19 -17.22 -6.96
N VAL A 5 17.80 -16.31 -6.20
CA VAL A 5 17.28 -15.79 -4.93
C VAL A 5 16.00 -14.96 -5.14
N THR A 6 15.94 -14.13 -6.18
CA THR A 6 14.75 -13.32 -6.50
C THR A 6 13.59 -14.21 -6.91
N TRP A 7 13.86 -15.23 -7.72
CA TRP A 7 12.87 -16.26 -8.08
C TRP A 7 12.46 -17.12 -6.88
N GLY A 8 13.39 -17.38 -5.96
CA GLY A 8 13.11 -18.07 -4.70
C GLY A 8 12.17 -17.27 -3.79
N LEU A 9 12.37 -15.95 -3.67
CA LEU A 9 11.46 -15.07 -2.92
C LEU A 9 10.08 -14.98 -3.58
N LEU A 10 10.04 -14.80 -4.91
CA LEU A 10 8.81 -14.86 -5.69
C LEU A 10 8.06 -16.18 -5.48
N GLY A 11 8.79 -17.29 -5.51
CA GLY A 11 8.28 -18.62 -5.23
C GLY A 11 7.77 -18.75 -3.79
N ALA A 12 8.47 -18.20 -2.80
CA ALA A 12 8.03 -18.20 -1.40
C ALA A 12 6.74 -17.40 -1.19
N VAL A 13 6.63 -16.22 -1.82
CA VAL A 13 5.38 -15.43 -1.82
C VAL A 13 4.25 -16.21 -2.47
N LEU A 14 4.52 -16.83 -3.62
CA LEU A 14 3.54 -17.60 -4.37
C LEU A 14 3.09 -18.84 -3.58
N VAL A 15 4.01 -19.55 -2.92
CA VAL A 15 3.71 -20.66 -2.02
C VAL A 15 2.89 -20.20 -0.82
N LEU A 16 3.23 -19.06 -0.20
CA LEU A 16 2.44 -18.52 0.92
C LEU A 16 1.02 -18.14 0.48
N LEU A 17 0.87 -17.51 -0.70
CA LEU A 17 -0.42 -17.21 -1.29
C LEU A 17 -1.20 -18.48 -1.61
N ILE A 18 -0.56 -19.53 -2.14
CA ILE A 18 -1.19 -20.84 -2.37
C ILE A 18 -1.63 -21.44 -1.05
N ILE A 19 -0.78 -21.48 -0.02
CA ILE A 19 -1.12 -22.03 1.30
C ILE A 19 -2.32 -21.26 1.87
N ALA A 20 -2.30 -19.93 1.84
CA ALA A 20 -3.42 -19.11 2.28
C ALA A 20 -4.71 -19.44 1.48
N THR A 21 -4.60 -19.60 0.16
CA THR A 21 -5.72 -19.98 -0.71
C THR A 21 -6.26 -21.38 -0.38
N VAL A 22 -5.36 -22.34 -0.14
CA VAL A 22 -5.69 -23.72 0.21
C VAL A 22 -6.34 -23.79 1.58
N VAL A 23 -5.81 -23.09 2.59
CA VAL A 23 -6.40 -23.01 3.93
C VAL A 23 -7.84 -22.48 3.84
N VAL A 24 -8.08 -21.43 3.05
CA VAL A 24 -9.43 -20.90 2.82
C VAL A 24 -10.33 -21.92 2.13
N GLN A 25 -9.84 -22.58 1.09
CA GLN A 25 -10.63 -23.57 0.36
C GLN A 25 -10.95 -24.80 1.21
N LEU A 26 -10.02 -25.24 2.05
CA LEU A 26 -10.23 -26.32 3.01
C LEU A 26 -11.25 -25.93 4.08
N LEU A 27 -11.16 -24.71 4.63
CA LEU A 27 -12.16 -24.18 5.57
C LEU A 27 -13.55 -24.05 4.91
N ARG A 28 -13.62 -23.66 3.62
CA ARG A 28 -14.87 -23.64 2.83
C ARG A 28 -15.47 -25.02 2.61
N ARG A 29 -14.64 -26.06 2.47
CA ARG A 29 -15.10 -27.45 2.26
C ARG A 29 -15.45 -28.17 3.57
N GLY A 30 -14.80 -27.83 4.68
CA GLY A 30 -14.87 -28.59 5.92
C GLY A 30 -16.02 -28.24 6.88
N ARG A 31 -16.50 -26.98 6.93
CA ARG A 31 -17.49 -26.55 7.94
C ARG A 31 -18.36 -25.38 7.45
N ARG A 32 -19.48 -25.69 6.78
CA ARG A 32 -20.54 -24.70 6.47
C ARG A 32 -21.36 -24.28 7.69
N GLU A 33 -21.35 -25.04 8.78
CA GLU A 33 -22.24 -24.80 9.94
C GLU A 33 -21.59 -24.12 11.16
N ILE A 34 -20.25 -23.98 11.21
CA ILE A 34 -19.54 -23.51 12.44
C ILE A 34 -18.73 -22.22 12.20
N ILE A 35 -18.45 -21.85 10.94
CA ILE A 35 -17.63 -20.68 10.60
C ILE A 35 -18.53 -19.55 10.10
N ASN A 36 -18.49 -18.41 10.78
CA ASN A 36 -19.25 -17.20 10.39
C ASN A 36 -18.94 -16.85 8.92
N SER A 37 -19.98 -16.82 8.09
CA SER A 37 -19.91 -16.48 6.66
C SER A 37 -19.19 -15.15 6.41
N GLU A 38 -19.38 -14.17 7.29
CA GLU A 38 -18.75 -12.84 7.21
C GLU A 38 -17.21 -12.89 7.26
N ILE A 39 -16.65 -13.75 8.11
CA ILE A 39 -15.19 -13.94 8.22
C ILE A 39 -14.63 -14.49 6.91
N MET A 40 -15.35 -15.46 6.33
CA MET A 40 -14.97 -16.13 5.10
C MET A 40 -15.03 -15.20 3.88
N GLU A 41 -16.06 -14.37 3.79
CA GLU A 41 -16.20 -13.38 2.72
C GLU A 41 -15.08 -12.34 2.80
N SER A 42 -14.83 -11.79 4.01
CA SER A 42 -13.76 -10.79 4.21
C SER A 42 -12.38 -11.32 3.81
N PHE A 43 -12.07 -12.58 4.15
CA PHE A 43 -10.77 -13.16 3.84
C PHE A 43 -10.63 -13.44 2.34
N SER A 44 -11.69 -13.91 1.69
CA SER A 44 -11.66 -14.15 0.24
C SER A 44 -11.51 -12.87 -0.58
N GLY A 45 -12.09 -11.76 -0.11
CA GLY A 45 -11.91 -10.44 -0.71
C GLY A 45 -10.45 -9.99 -0.63
N ARG A 46 -9.83 -10.12 0.55
CA ARG A 46 -8.40 -9.79 0.76
C ARG A 46 -7.48 -10.62 -0.11
N LEU A 47 -7.71 -11.93 -0.17
CA LEU A 47 -6.92 -12.86 -0.98
C LEU A 47 -6.97 -12.49 -2.46
N ARG A 48 -8.14 -12.09 -2.98
CA ARG A 48 -8.28 -11.61 -4.36
C ARG A 48 -7.49 -10.32 -4.59
N ALA A 49 -7.54 -9.37 -3.66
CA ALA A 49 -6.75 -8.13 -3.74
C ALA A 49 -5.24 -8.42 -3.72
N TRP A 50 -4.77 -9.35 -2.88
CA TRP A 50 -3.36 -9.76 -2.84
C TRP A 50 -2.92 -10.41 -4.14
N TRP A 51 -3.75 -11.28 -4.73
CA TRP A 51 -3.46 -11.86 -6.04
C TRP A 51 -3.36 -10.81 -7.15
N LEU A 52 -4.25 -9.82 -7.16
CA LEU A 52 -4.18 -8.72 -8.13
C LEU A 52 -2.90 -7.89 -7.96
N LEU A 53 -2.55 -7.55 -6.71
CA LEU A 53 -1.32 -6.82 -6.41
C LEU A 53 -0.07 -7.62 -6.79
N PHE A 54 -0.01 -8.91 -6.44
CA PHE A 54 1.13 -9.76 -6.74
C PHE A 54 1.29 -9.98 -8.25
N ALA A 55 0.20 -10.30 -8.96
CA ALA A 55 0.24 -10.51 -10.40
C ALA A 55 0.61 -9.23 -11.16
N GLY A 56 0.03 -8.09 -10.76
CA GLY A 56 0.35 -6.79 -11.34
C GLY A 56 1.81 -6.38 -11.11
N LEU A 57 2.30 -6.54 -9.88
CA LEU A 57 3.69 -6.24 -9.54
C LEU A 57 4.68 -7.16 -10.28
N ALA A 58 4.41 -8.46 -10.31
CA ALA A 58 5.26 -9.41 -11.02
C ALA A 58 5.32 -9.09 -12.52
N GLY A 59 4.17 -8.76 -13.14
CA GLY A 59 4.11 -8.31 -14.53
C GLY A 59 4.90 -7.02 -14.76
N ALA A 60 4.72 -6.02 -13.91
CA ALA A 60 5.41 -4.73 -14.03
C ALA A 60 6.94 -4.88 -13.92
N ILE A 61 7.41 -5.80 -13.08
CA ILE A 61 8.84 -6.09 -12.91
C ILE A 61 9.44 -6.77 -14.13
N VAL A 62 8.72 -7.68 -14.78
CA VAL A 62 9.16 -8.30 -16.04
C VAL A 62 9.29 -7.25 -17.15
N LEU A 63 8.41 -6.24 -17.16
CA LEU A 63 8.45 -5.11 -18.10
C LEU A 63 9.56 -4.08 -17.79
N GLY A 64 10.12 -4.10 -16.57
CA GLY A 64 11.26 -3.28 -16.16
C GLY A 64 10.92 -2.17 -15.15
N LYS A 65 11.95 -1.38 -14.78
CA LYS A 65 11.86 -0.33 -13.75
C LYS A 65 10.77 0.72 -14.06
N THR A 66 10.77 1.24 -15.28
CA THR A 66 9.80 2.26 -15.72
C THR A 66 8.36 1.74 -15.64
N ALA A 67 8.11 0.49 -16.06
CA ALA A 67 6.80 -0.12 -15.96
C ALA A 67 6.34 -0.28 -14.51
N THR A 68 7.27 -0.59 -13.59
CA THR A 68 6.97 -0.66 -12.16
C THR A 68 6.60 0.72 -11.58
N VAL A 69 7.34 1.78 -11.94
CA VAL A 69 7.00 3.16 -11.55
C VAL A 69 5.62 3.55 -12.06
N VAL A 70 5.32 3.28 -13.33
CA VAL A 70 4.00 3.55 -13.94
C VAL A 70 2.89 2.74 -13.25
N PHE A 71 3.12 1.47 -12.95
CA PHE A 71 2.17 0.61 -12.25
C PHE A 71 1.78 1.18 -10.88
N PHE A 72 2.77 1.57 -10.06
CA PHE A 72 2.49 2.25 -8.78
C PHE A 72 1.81 3.60 -8.99
N GLY A 73 2.18 4.35 -10.03
CA GLY A 73 1.50 5.59 -10.41
C GLY A 73 0.01 5.41 -10.70
N LEU A 74 -0.35 4.36 -11.43
CA LEU A 74 -1.74 4.00 -11.71
C LEU A 74 -2.48 3.58 -10.43
N ILE A 75 -1.85 2.79 -9.56
CA ILE A 75 -2.43 2.42 -8.26
C ILE A 75 -2.68 3.67 -7.41
N SER A 76 -1.70 4.57 -7.31
CA SER A 76 -1.86 5.85 -6.60
C SER A 76 -2.99 6.70 -7.16
N PHE A 77 -3.13 6.77 -8.49
CA PHE A 77 -4.21 7.51 -9.12
C PHE A 77 -5.58 6.93 -8.75
N TRP A 78 -5.72 5.60 -8.80
CA TRP A 78 -6.97 4.92 -8.42
C TRP A 78 -7.27 5.08 -6.93
N ALA A 79 -6.27 4.89 -6.06
CA ALA A 79 -6.40 5.08 -4.62
C ALA A 79 -6.79 6.52 -4.27
N LEU A 80 -6.18 7.51 -4.91
CA LEU A 80 -6.51 8.92 -4.69
C LEU A 80 -7.94 9.24 -5.17
N ARG A 81 -8.36 8.69 -6.33
CA ARG A 81 -9.74 8.84 -6.82
C ARG A 81 -10.76 8.28 -5.84
N GLU A 82 -10.52 7.08 -5.33
CA GLU A 82 -11.40 6.45 -4.34
C GLU A 82 -11.42 7.25 -3.04
N PHE A 83 -10.25 7.67 -2.54
CA PHE A 83 -10.13 8.48 -1.33
C PHE A 83 -10.93 9.80 -1.42
N ILE A 84 -10.80 10.52 -2.54
CA ILE A 84 -11.54 11.77 -2.73
C ILE A 84 -13.04 11.51 -2.91
N THR A 85 -13.44 10.40 -3.52
CA THR A 85 -14.86 10.04 -3.66
C THR A 85 -15.52 9.76 -2.31
N LEU A 86 -14.78 9.16 -1.38
CA LEU A 86 -15.24 8.89 -0.01
C LEU A 86 -15.21 10.13 0.90
N THR A 87 -14.49 11.16 0.49
CA THR A 87 -14.27 12.35 1.30
C THR A 87 -15.15 13.49 0.80
N PRO A 88 -16.04 14.08 1.63
CA PRO A 88 -16.95 15.13 1.15
C PRO A 88 -16.14 16.35 0.68
N THR A 89 -16.21 16.63 -0.62
CA THR A 89 -15.57 17.78 -1.28
C THR A 89 -16.64 18.69 -1.87
N ARG A 90 -16.32 19.98 -2.02
CA ARG A 90 -17.25 20.96 -2.60
C ARG A 90 -16.95 21.24 -4.08
N PRO A 91 -17.94 21.73 -4.84
CA PRO A 91 -17.72 22.26 -6.19
C PRO A 91 -16.58 23.30 -6.26
N SER A 92 -16.45 24.13 -5.22
CA SER A 92 -15.39 25.14 -5.09
C SER A 92 -13.96 24.56 -5.09
N ASP A 93 -13.81 23.27 -4.76
CA ASP A 93 -12.51 22.60 -4.66
C ASP A 93 -12.12 21.86 -5.96
N HIS A 94 -13.04 21.73 -6.93
CA HIS A 94 -12.81 20.89 -8.14
C HIS A 94 -11.62 21.38 -8.98
N ARG A 95 -11.42 22.69 -9.08
CA ARG A 95 -10.27 23.26 -9.80
C ARG A 95 -8.95 22.90 -9.11
N ALA A 96 -8.92 22.92 -7.77
CA ALA A 96 -7.73 22.51 -7.02
C ALA A 96 -7.49 21.01 -7.19
N LEU A 97 -8.56 20.21 -7.12
CA LEU A 97 -8.53 18.76 -7.31
C LEU A 97 -7.96 18.37 -8.68
N PHE A 98 -8.37 19.07 -9.74
CA PHE A 98 -7.82 18.88 -11.09
C PHE A 98 -6.29 19.01 -11.11
N TRP A 99 -5.73 20.03 -10.47
CA TRP A 99 -4.28 20.20 -10.38
C TRP A 99 -3.61 19.10 -9.56
N VAL A 100 -4.24 18.62 -8.49
CA VAL A 100 -3.69 17.51 -7.70
C VAL A 100 -3.56 16.24 -8.56
N PHE A 101 -4.57 15.91 -9.35
CA PHE A 101 -4.57 14.74 -10.22
C PHE A 101 -3.68 14.88 -11.46
N VAL A 102 -3.66 16.04 -12.09
CA VAL A 102 -2.97 16.25 -13.38
C VAL A 102 -1.53 16.69 -13.21
N LEU A 103 -1.22 17.41 -12.13
CA LEU A 103 0.13 17.95 -11.88
C LEU A 103 0.83 17.18 -10.76
N CYS A 104 0.28 17.20 -9.53
CA CYS A 104 1.02 16.72 -8.36
C CYS A 104 1.30 15.22 -8.41
N ALA A 105 0.30 14.39 -8.73
CA ALA A 105 0.49 12.94 -8.78
C ALA A 105 1.45 12.51 -9.91
N PRO A 106 1.30 12.97 -11.17
CA PRO A 106 2.25 12.65 -12.23
C PRO A 106 3.65 13.19 -11.95
N ALA A 107 3.77 14.43 -11.46
CA ALA A 107 5.08 15.01 -11.13
C ALA A 107 5.85 14.17 -10.12
N GLN A 108 5.18 13.63 -9.08
CA GLN A 108 5.80 12.73 -8.10
C GLN A 108 6.42 11.51 -8.80
N TYR A 109 5.66 10.83 -9.65
CA TYR A 109 6.10 9.60 -10.30
C TYR A 109 7.15 9.84 -11.39
N ILE A 110 7.11 11.00 -12.05
CA ILE A 110 8.15 11.43 -12.98
C ILE A 110 9.47 11.66 -12.22
N LEU A 111 9.44 12.35 -11.08
CA LEU A 111 10.62 12.58 -10.25
C LEU A 111 11.21 11.28 -9.69
N VAL A 112 10.36 10.34 -9.28
CA VAL A 112 10.79 8.98 -8.90
C VAL A 112 11.46 8.28 -10.09
N GLY A 113 10.89 8.38 -11.29
CA GLY A 113 11.49 7.82 -12.51
C GLY A 113 12.88 8.38 -12.83
N TYR A 114 13.12 9.66 -12.57
CA TYR A 114 14.42 10.32 -12.72
C TYR A 114 15.36 10.19 -11.50
N ALA A 115 14.96 9.40 -10.49
CA ALA A 115 15.73 9.17 -9.26
C ALA A 115 16.10 10.46 -8.48
N GLN A 116 15.29 11.51 -8.58
CA GLN A 116 15.55 12.80 -7.92
C GLN A 116 15.02 12.82 -6.48
N TYR A 117 15.74 12.17 -5.56
CA TYR A 117 15.30 11.99 -4.18
C TYR A 117 14.94 13.30 -3.46
N ASP A 118 15.83 14.28 -3.54
CA ASP A 118 15.70 15.55 -2.83
C ASP A 118 14.41 16.29 -3.22
N LEU A 119 14.03 16.20 -4.50
CA LEU A 119 12.84 16.87 -5.02
C LEU A 119 11.56 16.12 -4.68
N PHE A 120 11.48 14.80 -4.89
CA PHE A 120 10.23 14.07 -4.64
C PHE A 120 9.90 13.98 -3.14
N ALA A 121 10.91 14.04 -2.26
CA ALA A 121 10.73 14.08 -0.81
C ALA A 121 10.05 15.38 -0.34
N ILE A 122 10.26 16.49 -1.06
CA ILE A 122 9.80 17.83 -0.67
C ILE A 122 8.55 18.26 -1.47
N ILE A 123 8.37 17.77 -2.71
CA ILE A 123 7.32 18.24 -3.62
C ILE A 123 5.91 18.08 -3.08
N ILE A 124 5.57 16.95 -2.44
CA ILE A 124 4.23 16.78 -1.86
C ILE A 124 4.12 17.46 -0.49
N PRO A 125 5.00 17.20 0.50
CA PRO A 125 4.82 17.72 1.85
C PRO A 125 4.93 19.25 1.94
N VAL A 126 5.72 19.89 1.08
CA VAL A 126 5.96 21.35 1.12
C VAL A 126 5.31 22.06 -0.05
N TYR A 127 5.70 21.73 -1.29
CA TYR A 127 5.26 22.51 -2.45
C TYR A 127 3.77 22.29 -2.78
N ALA A 128 3.31 21.04 -2.82
CA ALA A 128 1.91 20.72 -3.08
C ALA A 128 1.01 21.17 -1.92
N LEU A 129 1.49 21.08 -0.68
CA LEU A 129 0.85 21.68 0.49
C LEU A 129 0.57 23.17 0.24
N LEU A 130 1.61 23.97 -0.01
CA LEU A 130 1.47 25.42 -0.20
C LEU A 130 0.59 25.74 -1.42
N PHE A 131 0.86 25.07 -2.54
CA PHE A 131 0.10 25.24 -3.77
C PHE A 131 -1.38 24.94 -3.58
N LEU A 132 -1.73 23.82 -2.94
CA LEU A 132 -3.12 23.44 -2.68
C LEU A 132 -3.83 24.49 -1.83
N HIS A 133 -3.22 24.92 -0.72
CA HIS A 133 -3.80 25.92 0.18
C HIS A 133 -4.05 27.24 -0.53
N THR A 134 -3.07 27.72 -1.29
CA THR A 134 -3.21 28.94 -2.10
C THR A 134 -4.30 28.80 -3.17
N ARG A 135 -4.38 27.66 -3.86
CA ARG A 135 -5.38 27.42 -4.91
C ARG A 135 -6.81 27.35 -4.37
N ILE A 136 -7.03 26.74 -3.21
CA ILE A 136 -8.35 26.70 -2.58
C ILE A 136 -8.71 28.08 -2.01
N ALA A 137 -7.74 28.85 -1.49
CA ALA A 137 -7.98 30.21 -1.01
C ALA A 137 -8.50 31.13 -2.11
N PHE A 138 -8.01 30.97 -3.35
CA PHE A 138 -8.54 31.71 -4.51
C PHE A 138 -9.98 31.37 -4.88
N SER A 139 -10.53 30.25 -4.40
CA SER A 139 -11.96 29.93 -4.59
C SER A 139 -12.89 30.76 -3.69
N ASN A 140 -12.35 31.55 -2.76
CA ASN A 140 -13.07 32.49 -1.88
C ASN A 140 -14.23 31.84 -1.09
N ASP A 141 -14.10 30.57 -0.70
CA ASP A 141 -15.07 29.85 0.12
C ASP A 141 -14.47 29.54 1.50
N PRO A 142 -14.79 30.33 2.54
CA PRO A 142 -14.19 30.15 3.88
C PRO A 142 -14.79 28.97 4.66
N VAL A 143 -15.92 28.39 4.21
CA VAL A 143 -16.64 27.41 5.01
C VAL A 143 -15.83 26.13 5.13
N ARG A 144 -15.49 25.74 6.37
CA ARG A 144 -14.68 24.54 6.66
C ARG A 144 -13.41 24.46 5.80
N PHE A 145 -12.81 25.61 5.48
CA PHE A 145 -11.65 25.72 4.59
C PHE A 145 -10.49 24.82 5.03
N LEU A 146 -10.13 24.86 6.31
CA LEU A 146 -9.03 24.07 6.87
C LEU A 146 -9.33 22.56 6.81
N GLU A 147 -10.55 22.15 7.19
CA GLU A 147 -10.97 20.75 7.15
C GLU A 147 -10.88 20.16 5.73
N ARG A 148 -11.36 20.90 4.73
CA ARG A 148 -11.35 20.46 3.32
C ARG A 148 -9.94 20.37 2.76
N THR A 149 -9.12 21.38 3.03
CA THR A 149 -7.75 21.41 2.53
C THR A 149 -6.89 20.33 3.18
N ALA A 150 -7.02 20.12 4.49
CA ALA A 150 -6.33 19.07 5.22
C ALA A 150 -6.71 17.67 4.69
N LYS A 151 -7.99 17.44 4.37
CA LYS A 151 -8.45 16.19 3.76
C LYS A 151 -7.80 15.89 2.41
N ILE A 152 -7.76 16.87 1.51
CA ILE A 152 -7.14 16.71 0.18
C ILE A 152 -5.63 16.50 0.33
N GLN A 153 -4.97 17.25 1.21
CA GLN A 153 -3.54 17.07 1.50
C GLN A 153 -3.24 15.69 2.06
N MET A 154 -4.05 15.21 3.01
CA MET A 154 -3.88 13.88 3.61
C MET A 154 -4.07 12.77 2.58
N GLY A 155 -5.03 12.93 1.66
CA GLY A 155 -5.19 12.04 0.51
C GLY A 155 -3.94 11.99 -0.38
N LEU A 156 -3.36 13.15 -0.69
CA LEU A 156 -2.13 13.22 -1.48
C LEU A 156 -0.94 12.57 -0.75
N LEU A 157 -0.81 12.81 0.56
CA LEU A 157 0.24 12.21 1.38
C LEU A 157 0.12 10.68 1.42
N ILE A 158 -1.06 10.14 1.72
CA ILE A 158 -1.24 8.69 1.88
C ILE A 158 -1.20 7.99 0.52
N CYS A 159 -2.00 8.46 -0.44
CA CYS A 159 -2.21 7.73 -1.69
C CYS A 159 -1.08 7.90 -2.69
N VAL A 160 -0.35 9.03 -2.66
CA VAL A 160 0.69 9.35 -3.65
C VAL A 160 2.06 9.37 -3.00
N TYR A 161 2.29 10.22 -2.00
CA TYR A 161 3.62 10.36 -1.39
C TYR A 161 4.11 9.06 -0.77
N CYS A 162 3.37 8.47 0.18
CA CYS A 162 3.77 7.23 0.83
C CYS A 162 3.92 6.07 -0.16
N LEU A 163 3.01 5.96 -1.13
CA LEU A 163 3.05 4.88 -2.12
C LEU A 163 4.25 5.02 -3.08
N SER A 164 4.65 6.25 -3.41
CA SER A 164 5.76 6.54 -4.32
C SER A 164 7.13 6.08 -3.80
N TYR A 165 7.28 5.88 -2.48
CA TYR A 165 8.50 5.34 -1.89
C TYR A 165 8.72 3.86 -2.23
N ALA A 166 7.67 3.10 -2.57
CA ALA A 166 7.84 1.72 -3.00
C ALA A 166 8.66 1.63 -4.30
N PRO A 167 8.25 2.24 -5.43
CA PRO A 167 9.08 2.24 -6.64
C PRO A 167 10.36 3.10 -6.52
N ALA A 168 10.44 4.02 -5.56
CA ALA A 168 11.68 4.74 -5.26
C ALA A 168 12.81 3.77 -4.85
N LEU A 169 12.51 2.67 -4.16
CA LEU A 169 13.51 1.63 -3.83
C LEU A 169 14.23 1.08 -5.08
N LEU A 170 13.61 1.12 -6.26
CA LEU A 170 14.21 0.65 -7.52
C LEU A 170 15.11 1.68 -8.20
N THR A 171 14.88 2.97 -7.94
CA THR A 171 15.42 4.08 -8.72
C THR A 171 16.44 4.89 -7.94
N THR A 172 16.22 5.12 -6.64
CA THR A 172 16.99 6.08 -5.85
C THR A 172 18.09 5.43 -5.01
N LEU A 173 17.99 4.14 -4.71
CA LEU A 173 19.08 3.44 -4.02
C LEU A 173 20.18 3.09 -5.04
N ASP A 174 21.35 3.71 -4.88
CA ASP A 174 22.58 3.30 -5.57
C ASP A 174 23.21 2.08 -4.88
N LEU A 175 22.42 1.02 -4.73
CA LEU A 175 22.99 -0.28 -4.37
C LEU A 175 23.68 -0.81 -5.62
N LYS A 176 24.96 -1.16 -5.47
CA LYS A 176 25.89 -1.65 -6.50
C LYS A 176 25.36 -2.73 -7.45
N ASN A 177 24.22 -3.34 -7.15
CA ASN A 177 23.52 -4.29 -8.00
C ASN A 177 21.98 -4.07 -7.94
N ASP A 178 21.42 -3.76 -9.11
CA ASP A 178 19.99 -3.55 -9.36
C ASP A 178 19.08 -4.69 -8.85
N ALA A 179 19.62 -5.91 -8.76
CA ALA A 179 18.86 -7.04 -8.24
C ALA A 179 18.55 -6.88 -6.74
N TYR A 180 19.39 -6.20 -5.95
CA TYR A 180 19.10 -5.96 -4.53
C TYR A 180 17.94 -4.99 -4.34
N ASN A 181 17.90 -3.91 -5.13
CA ASN A 181 16.79 -2.96 -5.13
C ASN A 181 15.45 -3.67 -5.42
N LEU A 182 15.47 -4.58 -6.37
CA LEU A 182 14.30 -5.38 -6.74
C LEU A 182 13.87 -6.34 -5.62
N ARG A 183 14.84 -7.00 -4.98
CA ARG A 183 14.58 -7.85 -3.80
C ARG A 183 14.01 -7.06 -2.64
N LEU A 184 14.47 -5.83 -2.40
CA LEU A 184 13.95 -4.95 -1.35
C LEU A 184 12.49 -4.56 -1.60
N LEU A 185 12.13 -4.22 -2.85
CA LEU A 185 10.74 -3.95 -3.20
C LEU A 185 9.85 -5.18 -2.95
N PHE A 186 10.29 -6.37 -3.38
CA PHE A 186 9.54 -7.60 -3.12
C PHE A 186 9.44 -7.92 -1.65
N PHE A 187 10.53 -7.76 -0.91
CA PHE A 187 10.56 -7.98 0.53
C PHE A 187 9.56 -7.06 1.23
N LEU A 188 9.52 -5.77 0.88
CA LEU A 188 8.53 -4.82 1.40
C LEU A 188 7.09 -5.29 1.13
N VAL A 189 6.76 -5.65 -0.10
CA VAL A 189 5.40 -6.08 -0.47
C VAL A 189 5.04 -7.41 0.19
N PHE A 190 5.98 -8.35 0.26
CA PHE A 190 5.78 -9.64 0.92
C PHE A 190 5.53 -9.47 2.41
N MET A 191 6.38 -8.70 3.10
CA MET A 191 6.29 -8.49 4.54
C MET A 191 5.01 -7.76 4.93
N THR A 192 4.57 -6.79 4.11
CA THR A 192 3.30 -6.09 4.33
C THR A 192 2.09 -7.02 4.17
N GLN A 193 2.07 -7.88 3.15
CA GLN A 193 1.02 -8.89 2.98
C GLN A 193 1.01 -9.93 4.09
N LEU A 194 2.18 -10.44 4.45
CA LEU A 194 2.35 -11.38 5.56
C LEU A 194 1.87 -10.76 6.88
N SER A 195 2.14 -9.47 7.09
CA SER A 195 1.65 -8.75 8.26
C SER A 195 0.14 -8.64 8.30
N ASP A 196 -0.53 -8.33 7.20
CA ASP A 196 -2.00 -8.31 7.18
C ASP A 196 -2.59 -9.71 7.42
N ALA A 197 -1.97 -10.75 6.84
CA ALA A 197 -2.38 -12.15 7.02
C ALA A 197 -2.26 -12.61 8.48
N LEU A 198 -1.10 -12.38 9.09
CA LEU A 198 -0.83 -12.79 10.47
C LEU A 198 -1.65 -11.97 11.45
N GLN A 199 -1.77 -10.65 11.27
CA GLN A 199 -2.63 -9.84 12.12
C GLN A 199 -4.08 -10.32 12.08
N PHE A 200 -4.59 -10.68 10.90
CA PHE A 200 -5.91 -11.29 10.79
C PHE A 200 -5.98 -12.64 11.51
N ALA A 201 -5.03 -13.55 11.28
CA ALA A 201 -5.01 -14.87 11.92
C ALA A 201 -5.00 -14.78 13.46
N TRP A 202 -4.17 -13.89 14.01
CA TRP A 202 -4.07 -13.65 15.45
C TRP A 202 -5.30 -12.93 16.02
N SER A 203 -6.00 -12.11 15.24
CA SER A 203 -7.23 -11.43 15.66
C SER A 203 -8.42 -12.38 15.89
N GLN A 204 -8.33 -13.62 15.40
CA GLN A 204 -9.36 -14.64 15.60
C GLN A 204 -9.25 -15.41 16.91
N LEU A 205 -8.20 -15.17 17.71
CA LEU A 205 -8.06 -15.82 19.01
C LEU A 205 -9.21 -15.40 19.97
N PRO A 206 -9.60 -16.27 20.93
CA PRO A 206 -10.77 -16.04 21.78
C PRO A 206 -10.67 -14.84 22.72
N SER A 207 -9.45 -14.39 23.04
CA SER A 207 -9.21 -13.16 23.80
C SER A 207 -9.40 -11.96 22.87
N ARG A 208 -10.45 -11.17 23.06
CA ARG A 208 -10.77 -10.02 22.20
C ARG A 208 -10.64 -8.71 22.97
N HIS A 209 -9.42 -8.19 23.13
CA HIS A 209 -9.22 -6.81 23.56
C HIS A 209 -9.16 -5.89 22.34
N VAL A 210 -10.31 -5.33 21.98
CA VAL A 210 -10.41 -4.37 20.87
C VAL A 210 -9.65 -3.09 21.22
N ILE A 211 -8.76 -2.64 20.33
CA ILE A 211 -7.90 -1.48 20.55
C ILE A 211 -8.73 -0.20 20.55
N VAL A 212 -9.54 -0.01 19.51
CA VAL A 212 -10.35 1.20 19.32
C VAL A 212 -11.75 0.83 18.81
N PRO A 213 -12.69 0.50 19.72
CA PRO A 213 -14.00 -0.05 19.34
C PRO A 213 -14.85 0.91 18.49
N ASN A 214 -14.70 2.23 18.70
CA ASN A 214 -15.48 3.23 17.98
C ASN A 214 -14.97 3.54 16.57
N ILE A 215 -13.73 3.16 16.23
CA ILE A 215 -13.13 3.42 14.90
C ILE A 215 -13.05 2.12 14.10
N ASN A 216 -12.60 1.04 14.72
CA ASN A 216 -12.51 -0.26 14.06
C ASN A 216 -12.81 -1.39 15.06
N PRO A 217 -14.03 -1.95 15.04
CA PRO A 217 -14.44 -2.97 15.99
C PRO A 217 -13.73 -4.32 15.79
N THR A 218 -13.02 -4.49 14.68
CA THR A 218 -12.34 -5.75 14.32
C THR A 218 -10.86 -5.79 14.73
N ARG A 219 -10.27 -4.67 15.15
CA ARG A 219 -8.84 -4.58 15.47
C ARG A 219 -8.56 -4.90 16.94
N THR A 220 -7.86 -6.01 17.19
CA THR A 220 -7.51 -6.48 18.55
C THR A 220 -6.02 -6.31 18.88
N TRP A 221 -5.70 -6.16 20.17
CA TRP A 221 -4.33 -6.12 20.67
C TRP A 221 -3.59 -7.42 20.42
N GLU A 222 -4.27 -8.55 20.58
CA GLU A 222 -3.75 -9.88 20.30
C GLU A 222 -3.33 -10.01 18.82
N GLY A 223 -4.16 -9.48 17.91
CA GLY A 223 -3.86 -9.40 16.48
C GLY A 223 -2.64 -8.54 16.17
N LEU A 224 -2.54 -7.36 16.82
CA LEU A 224 -1.44 -6.43 16.60
C LEU A 224 -0.10 -6.98 17.11
N LEU A 225 -0.06 -7.42 18.37
CA LEU A 225 1.16 -7.90 19.02
C LEU A 225 1.58 -9.26 18.46
N GLY A 226 0.63 -10.20 18.32
CA GLY A 226 0.90 -11.52 17.75
C GLY A 226 1.33 -11.44 16.29
N GLY A 227 0.64 -10.61 15.50
CA GLY A 227 0.98 -10.36 14.11
C GLY A 227 2.36 -9.71 13.96
N SER A 228 2.63 -8.62 14.68
CA SER A 228 3.93 -7.92 14.60
C SER A 228 5.10 -8.79 15.07
N ALA A 229 4.95 -9.55 16.16
CA ALA A 229 5.98 -10.47 16.64
C ALA A 229 6.26 -11.58 15.61
N SER A 230 5.21 -12.17 15.04
CA SER A 230 5.34 -13.23 14.04
C SER A 230 6.01 -12.73 12.76
N VAL A 231 5.62 -11.55 12.27
CA VAL A 231 6.26 -10.92 11.11
C VAL A 231 7.72 -10.60 11.40
N THR A 232 8.04 -10.09 12.58
CA THR A 232 9.42 -9.76 12.96
C THR A 232 10.29 -11.01 12.97
N LEU A 233 9.79 -12.14 13.47
CA LEU A 233 10.49 -13.42 13.43
C LEU A 233 10.71 -13.91 11.99
N VAL A 234 9.68 -13.86 11.15
CA VAL A 234 9.82 -14.26 9.73
C VAL A 234 10.77 -13.34 8.98
N GLY A 235 10.71 -12.03 9.25
CA GLY A 235 11.64 -11.04 8.70
C GLY A 235 13.08 -11.31 9.13
N ALA A 236 13.30 -11.62 10.41
CA ALA A 236 14.62 -11.98 10.94
C ALA A 236 15.16 -13.28 10.32
N MET A 237 14.29 -14.25 10.04
CA MET A 237 14.68 -15.48 9.31
C MET A 237 15.06 -15.20 7.85
N LEU A 238 14.51 -14.14 7.25
CA LEU A 238 14.78 -13.70 5.89
C LEU A 238 15.94 -12.70 5.79
N TRP A 239 16.76 -12.53 6.84
CA TRP A 239 17.88 -11.58 6.85
C TRP A 239 18.86 -11.76 5.67
N TRP A 240 19.01 -12.99 5.18
CA TRP A 240 19.89 -13.33 4.05
C TRP A 240 19.36 -12.85 2.68
N ALA A 241 18.07 -12.50 2.60
CA ALA A 241 17.42 -12.09 1.36
C ALA A 241 17.56 -10.59 1.08
N THR A 242 17.79 -9.79 2.11
CA THR A 242 18.02 -8.35 2.06
C THR A 242 19.51 -8.04 2.22
N PRO A 243 20.05 -7.02 1.54
CA PRO A 243 21.44 -6.60 1.71
C PRO A 243 21.76 -6.12 3.14
#